data_AF-A0A7V9H5M8-F1
#
_entry.id   AF-A0A7V9H5M8-F1
#
_cell.length_a   1.000
_cell.length_b   1.000
_cell.length_c   1.000
_cell.angle_alpha   90.00
_cell.angle_beta   90.00
_cell.angle_gamma   90.00
#
_symmetry.space_group_name_H-M   'P 1'
#
loop_
_entity.id
_entity.type
_entity.pdbx_description
1 polymer ?
#
loop_
_entity_poly.entity_id
_entity_poly.type
_entity_poly.pdbx_seq_one_letter_code
_entity_poly.pdbx_strand_id
1 'polypeptide(L)'
;MIGTRIFDLEQPRTEEMPIHPAHRQAGYSYLLHRRHEDEYRPEESGPRTGSAGVLVCGEHTGTHIDALSHQADALMLCGGIPVESVQTSRGFTEHGAEKIPSIVAPGVLLDVAALKNVPALEPGHVVTDADLIKCCERQGVEISPGSVALVRTGNGQFWGDEERYLAGPGMDAGASRWLADRGVIAV
;
A
#
# COMPACT_ATOMS: atom_id res chain seq x y z
N MET A 1 -18.30 28.03 -0.72
CA MET A 1 -18.19 26.60 -1.08
C MET A 1 -16.81 26.13 -0.64
N ILE A 2 -16.74 25.13 0.23
CA ILE A 2 -15.46 24.51 0.60
C ILE A 2 -15.06 23.66 -0.61
N GLY A 3 -13.93 23.99 -1.26
CA GLY A 3 -13.45 23.27 -2.43
C GLY A 3 -12.95 21.87 -2.08
N THR A 4 -13.03 20.95 -3.04
CA THR A 4 -12.43 19.61 -2.91
C THR A 4 -10.92 19.72 -2.82
N ARG A 5 -10.32 19.02 -1.86
CA ARG A 5 -8.86 18.86 -1.74
C ARG A 5 -8.50 17.43 -2.12
N ILE A 6 -7.40 17.29 -2.84
CA ILE A 6 -6.82 15.99 -3.21
C ILE A 6 -5.51 15.84 -2.43
N PHE A 7 -5.33 14.68 -1.81
CA PHE A 7 -4.12 14.31 -1.10
C PHE A 7 -3.53 13.08 -1.79
N ASP A 8 -2.27 13.17 -2.17
CA ASP A 8 -1.51 12.02 -2.62
C ASP A 8 -0.95 11.29 -1.40
N LEU A 9 -1.15 9.96 -1.35
CA LEU A 9 -0.69 9.09 -0.26
C LEU A 9 0.47 8.18 -0.71
N GLU A 10 0.91 8.30 -1.97
CA GLU A 10 2.05 7.58 -2.51
C GLU A 10 3.36 8.06 -1.89
N GLN A 11 4.26 7.13 -1.56
CA GLN A 11 5.64 7.45 -1.22
C GLN A 11 6.52 7.45 -2.48
N PRO A 12 7.54 8.33 -2.56
CA PRO A 12 8.47 8.32 -3.68
C PRO A 12 9.13 6.95 -3.86
N ARG A 13 9.11 6.45 -5.09
CA ARG A 13 9.77 5.19 -5.47
C ARG A 13 11.18 5.46 -5.94
N THR A 14 12.15 4.88 -5.25
CA THR A 14 13.58 5.00 -5.56
C THR A 14 14.25 3.63 -5.42
N GLU A 15 15.46 3.50 -5.94
CA GLU A 15 16.26 2.27 -5.75
C GLU A 15 16.66 2.06 -4.28
N GLU A 16 16.70 3.14 -3.50
CA GLU A 16 17.09 3.16 -2.08
C GLU A 16 15.89 3.13 -1.12
N MET A 17 14.66 3.06 -1.63
CA MET A 17 13.48 3.08 -0.78
C MET A 17 13.44 1.83 0.12
N PRO A 18 12.85 1.92 1.33
CA PRO A 18 12.78 0.78 2.22
C PRO A 18 11.92 -0.32 1.61
N ILE A 19 12.51 -1.51 1.43
CA ILE A 19 11.84 -2.72 0.97
C ILE A 19 12.06 -3.81 2.01
N HIS A 20 10.95 -4.42 2.45
CA HIS A 20 10.98 -5.53 3.39
C HIS A 20 11.92 -6.65 2.87
N PRO A 21 12.78 -7.26 3.71
CA PRO A 21 13.80 -8.21 3.26
C PRO A 21 13.25 -9.38 2.43
N ALA A 22 12.02 -9.84 2.72
CA ALA A 22 11.36 -10.91 1.97
C ALA A 22 11.03 -10.56 0.52
N HIS A 23 11.02 -9.28 0.14
CA HIS A 23 10.65 -8.79 -1.19
C HIS A 23 11.80 -8.06 -1.91
N ARG A 24 12.99 -7.95 -1.27
CA ARG A 24 14.13 -7.20 -1.80
C ARG A 24 14.74 -7.81 -3.06
N GLN A 25 14.50 -9.09 -3.34
CA GLN A 25 15.13 -9.83 -4.43
C GLN A 25 14.77 -9.26 -5.81
N ALA A 26 13.57 -8.70 -5.98
CA ALA A 26 13.14 -8.04 -7.22
C ALA A 26 13.50 -6.54 -7.25
N GLY A 27 13.60 -5.90 -6.09
CA GLY A 27 13.97 -4.48 -5.95
C GLY A 27 13.04 -3.52 -6.69
N TYR A 28 13.57 -2.33 -6.97
CA TYR A 28 12.97 -1.34 -7.86
C TYR A 28 14.08 -0.76 -8.75
N SER A 29 13.84 -0.69 -10.05
CA SER A 29 14.77 -0.10 -11.00
C SER A 29 14.00 0.60 -12.11
N TYR A 30 14.48 1.78 -12.48
CA TYR A 30 13.98 2.53 -13.63
C TYR A 30 15.13 2.85 -14.58
N LEU A 31 15.07 2.30 -15.79
CA LEU A 31 16.05 2.56 -16.84
C LEU A 31 15.39 3.42 -17.92
N LEU A 32 15.87 4.66 -18.08
CA LEU A 32 15.48 5.48 -19.21
C LEU A 32 16.19 5.01 -20.47
N HIS A 33 15.56 4.10 -21.22
CA HIS A 33 16.18 3.44 -22.37
C HIS A 33 16.13 4.28 -23.66
N ARG A 34 15.22 5.25 -23.74
CA ARG A 34 15.06 6.16 -24.88
C ARG A 34 14.95 7.59 -24.38
N ARG A 35 15.87 8.45 -24.79
CA ARG A 35 15.86 9.88 -24.47
C ARG A 35 15.36 10.68 -25.67
N HIS A 36 14.96 11.93 -25.42
CA HIS A 36 14.42 12.79 -26.46
C HIS A 36 15.46 13.07 -27.57
N GLU A 37 16.73 13.24 -27.18
CA GLU A 37 17.83 13.56 -28.09
C GLU A 37 18.27 12.39 -28.98
N ASP A 38 18.02 11.13 -28.56
CA ASP A 38 18.53 9.94 -29.25
C ASP A 38 17.96 9.80 -30.67
N GLU A 39 16.72 10.25 -30.89
CA GLU A 39 16.01 10.19 -32.17
C GLU A 39 15.60 11.56 -32.72
N TYR A 40 16.19 12.67 -32.22
CA TYR A 40 15.80 14.00 -32.69
C TYR A 40 16.31 14.27 -34.11
N ARG A 41 15.43 14.11 -35.10
CA ARG A 41 15.68 14.37 -36.52
C ARG A 41 14.62 15.31 -37.09
N PRO A 42 14.68 16.61 -36.78
CA PRO A 42 13.62 17.56 -37.15
C PRO A 42 13.38 17.65 -38.67
N GLU A 43 14.43 17.53 -39.47
CA GLU A 43 14.35 17.58 -40.93
C GLU A 43 13.80 16.28 -41.56
N GLU A 44 13.91 15.13 -40.87
CA GLU A 44 13.49 13.83 -41.40
C GLU A 44 12.12 13.40 -40.87
N SER A 45 11.90 13.54 -39.55
CA SER A 45 10.72 13.04 -38.84
C SER A 45 9.90 14.15 -38.15
N GLY A 46 10.21 15.42 -38.44
CA GLY A 46 9.59 16.57 -37.79
C GLY A 46 10.10 16.79 -36.36
N PRO A 47 9.68 17.89 -35.70
CA PRO A 47 10.28 18.34 -34.43
C PRO A 47 9.84 17.51 -33.21
N ARG A 48 8.95 16.52 -33.39
CA ARG A 48 8.42 15.72 -32.28
C ARG A 48 9.49 14.76 -31.76
N THR A 49 9.71 14.79 -30.46
CA THR A 49 10.58 13.83 -29.76
C THR A 49 9.76 13.02 -28.76
N GLY A 50 10.31 11.89 -28.31
CA GLY A 50 9.68 11.02 -27.33
C GLY A 50 10.72 10.34 -26.46
N SER A 51 10.34 10.09 -25.20
CA SER A 51 11.15 9.44 -24.18
C SER A 51 10.39 8.23 -23.65
N ALA A 52 11.11 7.15 -23.37
CA ALA A 52 10.53 5.93 -22.83
C ALA A 52 11.52 5.24 -21.89
N GLY A 53 10.98 4.69 -20.81
CA GLY A 53 11.74 3.95 -19.82
C GLY A 53 11.19 2.53 -19.61
N VAL A 54 12.01 1.70 -18.99
CA VAL A 54 11.63 0.39 -18.47
C VAL A 54 11.62 0.47 -16.96
N LEU A 55 10.53 0.00 -16.36
CA LEU A 55 10.38 -0.12 -14.91
C LEU A 55 10.34 -1.61 -14.55
N VAL A 56 11.17 -2.00 -13.60
CA VAL A 56 11.18 -3.33 -13.01
C VAL A 56 10.98 -3.18 -11.52
N CYS A 57 9.95 -3.83 -10.98
CA CYS A 57 9.64 -3.77 -9.56
C CYS A 57 8.96 -5.06 -9.09
N GLY A 58 9.16 -5.42 -7.82
CA GLY A 58 8.34 -6.44 -7.15
C GLY A 58 6.95 -5.92 -6.80
N GLU A 59 5.96 -6.81 -6.66
CA GLU A 59 4.56 -6.47 -6.34
C GLU A 59 4.41 -5.75 -4.99
N HIS A 60 5.32 -6.01 -4.05
CA HIS A 60 5.33 -5.47 -2.68
C HIS A 60 6.40 -4.39 -2.46
N THR A 61 6.63 -3.55 -3.48
CA THR A 61 7.61 -2.45 -3.42
C THR A 61 6.92 -1.09 -3.45
N GLY A 62 7.39 -0.14 -2.65
CA GLY A 62 6.73 1.18 -2.49
C GLY A 62 5.36 1.08 -1.79
N THR A 63 4.53 2.10 -1.94
CA THR A 63 3.11 2.03 -1.53
C THR A 63 2.39 1.01 -2.41
N HIS A 64 1.69 0.03 -1.85
CA HIS A 64 1.10 -1.05 -2.64
C HIS A 64 -0.20 -1.58 -2.01
N ILE A 65 -0.87 -2.47 -2.73
CA ILE A 65 -2.06 -3.19 -2.26
C ILE A 65 -1.75 -4.68 -2.37
N ASP A 66 -1.96 -5.40 -1.28
CA ASP A 66 -1.88 -6.86 -1.28
C ASP A 66 -3.20 -7.46 -1.75
N ALA A 67 -3.14 -8.30 -2.78
CA ALA A 67 -4.28 -9.10 -3.20
C ALA A 67 -4.56 -10.21 -2.18
N LEU A 68 -5.79 -10.75 -2.19
CA LEU A 68 -6.17 -11.86 -1.30
C LEU A 68 -5.34 -13.14 -1.51
N SER A 69 -4.66 -13.27 -2.66
CA SER A 69 -3.73 -14.36 -2.94
C SER A 69 -2.37 -14.23 -2.26
N HIS A 70 -2.04 -13.06 -1.70
CA HIS A 70 -0.72 -12.77 -1.15
C HIS A 70 -0.37 -13.64 0.07
N GLN A 71 -1.34 -13.85 0.97
CA GLN A 71 -1.15 -14.60 2.20
C GLN A 71 -2.06 -15.82 2.27
N ALA A 72 -1.50 -16.95 2.67
CA ALA A 72 -2.21 -18.20 2.95
C ALA A 72 -1.87 -18.65 4.38
N ASP A 73 -2.82 -19.27 5.06
CA ASP A 73 -2.57 -19.98 6.32
C ASP A 73 -2.67 -21.49 6.07
N ALA A 74 -1.67 -22.26 6.50
CA ALA A 74 -1.59 -23.70 6.25
C ALA A 74 -1.86 -24.12 4.79
N LEU A 75 -1.33 -23.36 3.82
CA LEU A 75 -1.56 -23.55 2.37
C LEU A 75 -3.04 -23.40 1.93
N MET A 76 -3.83 -22.66 2.71
CA MET A 76 -5.21 -22.31 2.41
C MET A 76 -5.35 -20.79 2.29
N LEU A 77 -5.90 -20.33 1.16
CA LEU A 77 -6.28 -18.94 0.96
C LEU A 77 -7.63 -18.64 1.61
N CYS A 78 -7.93 -17.35 1.72
CA CYS A 78 -9.23 -16.85 2.16
C CYS A 78 -10.38 -17.54 1.41
N GLY A 79 -11.42 -17.96 2.16
CA GLY A 79 -12.54 -18.74 1.61
C GLY A 79 -12.30 -20.25 1.56
N GLY A 80 -11.18 -20.74 2.10
CA GLY A 80 -10.90 -22.19 2.17
C GLY A 80 -10.43 -22.78 0.85
N ILE A 81 -9.70 -22.01 0.05
CA ILE A 81 -9.18 -22.44 -1.25
C ILE A 81 -7.77 -23.01 -1.09
N PRO A 82 -7.50 -24.28 -1.43
CA PRO A 82 -6.13 -24.82 -1.40
C PRO A 82 -5.23 -24.09 -2.39
N VAL A 83 -4.06 -23.63 -1.94
CA VAL A 83 -3.10 -22.89 -2.78
C VAL A 83 -2.74 -23.65 -4.06
N GLU A 84 -2.54 -24.97 -3.97
CA GLU A 84 -2.19 -25.83 -5.11
C GLU A 84 -3.23 -25.80 -6.24
N SER A 85 -4.49 -25.48 -5.92
CA SER A 85 -5.58 -25.48 -6.89
C SER A 85 -5.62 -24.22 -7.76
N VAL A 86 -4.93 -23.15 -7.33
CA VAL A 86 -5.02 -21.82 -7.96
C VAL A 86 -3.68 -21.17 -8.26
N GLN A 87 -2.59 -21.60 -7.64
CA GLN A 87 -1.25 -21.06 -7.89
C GLN A 87 -0.65 -21.62 -9.18
N THR A 88 -0.12 -20.74 -10.02
CA THR A 88 0.55 -21.09 -11.27
C THR A 88 1.87 -20.32 -11.42
N SER A 89 2.66 -20.67 -12.44
CA SER A 89 3.85 -19.89 -12.81
C SER A 89 3.55 -18.51 -13.39
N ARG A 90 2.27 -18.18 -13.63
CA ARG A 90 1.83 -16.90 -14.19
C ARG A 90 1.01 -16.06 -13.19
N GLY A 91 0.95 -16.46 -11.93
CA GLY A 91 0.11 -15.84 -10.90
C GLY A 91 -0.98 -16.79 -10.41
N PHE A 92 -2.08 -16.23 -9.89
CA PHE A 92 -3.15 -16.98 -9.25
C PHE A 92 -4.45 -16.93 -10.07
N THR A 93 -5.13 -18.06 -10.25
CA THR A 93 -6.42 -18.10 -10.97
C THR A 93 -7.59 -17.61 -10.11
N GLU A 94 -7.42 -17.48 -8.81
CA GLU A 94 -8.36 -16.86 -7.87
C GLU A 94 -7.61 -15.87 -6.96
N HIS A 95 -8.31 -14.84 -6.48
CA HIS A 95 -7.75 -13.84 -5.57
C HIS A 95 -6.53 -13.04 -6.08
N GLY A 96 -6.16 -13.17 -7.36
CA GLY A 96 -5.12 -12.38 -8.01
C GLY A 96 -5.44 -10.88 -8.04
N ALA A 97 -4.40 -10.04 -8.12
CA ALA A 97 -4.52 -8.59 -8.07
C ALA A 97 -5.41 -8.01 -9.18
N GLU A 98 -5.47 -8.66 -10.34
CA GLU A 98 -6.34 -8.31 -11.45
C GLU A 98 -7.84 -8.46 -11.14
N LYS A 99 -8.18 -9.16 -10.05
CA LYS A 99 -9.55 -9.32 -9.57
C LYS A 99 -9.96 -8.26 -8.55
N ILE A 100 -9.03 -7.41 -8.10
CA ILE A 100 -9.34 -6.29 -7.21
C ILE A 100 -10.15 -5.27 -8.02
N PRO A 101 -11.40 -4.96 -7.63
CA PRO A 101 -12.17 -3.92 -8.30
C PRO A 101 -11.53 -2.55 -8.07
N SER A 102 -11.77 -1.59 -8.96
CA SER A 102 -11.36 -0.21 -8.71
C SER A 102 -11.95 0.30 -7.41
N ILE A 103 -11.09 0.75 -6.49
CA ILE A 103 -11.51 1.21 -5.16
C ILE A 103 -11.83 2.70 -5.24
N VAL A 104 -13.13 3.02 -5.31
CA VAL A 104 -13.65 4.37 -5.15
C VAL A 104 -14.71 4.31 -4.05
N ALA A 105 -14.29 4.63 -2.83
CA ALA A 105 -15.10 4.41 -1.63
C ALA A 105 -14.90 5.53 -0.60
N PRO A 106 -15.84 5.68 0.35
CA PRO A 106 -15.62 6.52 1.53
C PRO A 106 -14.37 6.06 2.29
N GLY A 107 -13.48 6.99 2.62
CA GLY A 107 -12.29 6.72 3.43
C GLY A 107 -12.43 7.26 4.85
N VAL A 108 -11.98 6.51 5.85
CA VAL A 108 -11.91 6.94 7.25
C VAL A 108 -10.48 6.84 7.75
N LEU A 109 -9.86 7.97 8.06
CA LEU A 109 -8.52 8.03 8.65
C LEU A 109 -8.60 7.94 10.18
N LEU A 110 -8.04 6.87 10.76
CA LEU A 110 -7.90 6.67 12.20
C LEU A 110 -6.48 7.07 12.62
N ASP A 111 -6.34 8.20 13.32
CA ASP A 111 -5.04 8.75 13.68
C ASP A 111 -4.58 8.33 15.08
N VAL A 112 -3.94 7.15 15.15
CA VAL A 112 -3.48 6.54 16.39
C VAL A 112 -2.30 7.31 16.99
N ALA A 113 -1.43 7.88 16.15
CA ALA A 113 -0.34 8.74 16.61
C ALA A 113 -0.88 9.98 17.33
N ALA A 114 -1.88 10.66 16.73
CA ALA A 114 -2.54 11.80 17.35
C ALA A 114 -3.34 11.44 18.60
N LEU A 115 -3.97 10.24 18.65
CA LEU A 115 -4.62 9.74 19.86
C LEU A 115 -3.64 9.64 21.04
N LYS A 116 -2.40 9.20 20.78
CA LYS A 116 -1.33 9.09 21.79
C LYS A 116 -0.52 10.37 21.96
N ASN A 117 -0.92 11.48 21.32
CA ASN A 117 -0.25 12.78 21.34
C ASN A 117 1.24 12.74 20.92
N VAL A 118 1.57 11.92 19.93
CA VAL A 118 2.92 11.78 19.38
C VAL A 118 2.92 12.01 17.86
N PRO A 119 4.04 12.48 17.27
CA PRO A 119 4.14 12.62 15.81
C PRO A 119 4.19 11.27 15.08
N ALA A 120 4.76 10.24 15.72
CA ALA A 120 4.77 8.85 15.28
C ALA A 120 4.81 7.90 16.48
N LEU A 121 4.28 6.70 16.28
CA LEU A 121 4.44 5.59 17.21
C LEU A 121 5.85 5.00 17.11
N GLU A 122 6.37 4.51 18.24
CA GLU A 122 7.67 3.84 18.31
C GLU A 122 7.69 2.52 17.51
N PRO A 123 8.89 2.06 17.08
CA PRO A 123 9.07 0.73 16.49
C PRO A 123 8.44 -0.38 17.33
N GLY A 124 7.80 -1.35 16.67
CA GLY A 124 7.15 -2.48 17.33
C GLY A 124 5.92 -2.13 18.17
N HIS A 125 5.46 -0.88 18.19
CA HIS A 125 4.19 -0.55 18.84
C HIS A 125 3.03 -1.27 18.16
N VAL A 126 2.19 -1.92 18.98
CA VAL A 126 1.03 -2.69 18.52
C VAL A 126 -0.23 -1.86 18.65
N VAL A 127 -0.86 -1.57 17.51
CA VAL A 127 -2.17 -0.92 17.43
C VAL A 127 -3.25 -1.97 17.66
N THR A 128 -4.09 -1.71 18.66
CA THR A 128 -5.18 -2.60 19.09
C THR A 128 -6.54 -2.12 18.59
N ASP A 129 -7.56 -2.97 18.61
CA ASP A 129 -8.94 -2.58 18.37
C ASP A 129 -9.42 -1.47 19.33
N ALA A 130 -8.98 -1.52 20.59
CA ALA A 130 -9.27 -0.48 21.58
C ALA A 130 -8.69 0.89 21.20
N ASP A 131 -7.51 0.94 20.56
CA ASP A 131 -6.97 2.18 20.02
C ASP A 131 -7.82 2.71 18.86
N LEU A 132 -8.25 1.83 17.95
CA LEU A 132 -9.10 2.21 16.81
C LEU A 132 -10.47 2.74 17.24
N ILE A 133 -11.10 2.09 18.24
CA ILE A 133 -12.37 2.56 18.85
C ILE A 133 -12.19 3.97 19.41
N LYS A 134 -11.13 4.21 20.20
CA LYS A 134 -10.85 5.52 20.78
C LYS A 134 -10.54 6.58 19.72
N CYS A 135 -9.92 6.21 18.60
CA CYS A 135 -9.76 7.10 17.45
C CYS A 135 -11.13 7.53 16.90
N CYS A 136 -12.05 6.58 16.66
CA CYS A 136 -13.41 6.89 16.22
C CYS A 136 -14.12 7.86 17.17
N GLU A 137 -14.11 7.57 18.48
CA GLU A 137 -14.73 8.41 19.51
C GLU A 137 -14.12 9.82 19.55
N ARG A 138 -12.80 9.93 19.58
CA ARG A 138 -12.08 11.21 19.67
C ARG A 138 -12.26 12.06 18.40
N GLN A 139 -12.29 11.43 17.24
CA GLN A 139 -12.40 12.11 15.96
C GLN A 139 -13.86 12.38 15.56
N GLY A 140 -14.83 11.76 16.25
CA GLY A 140 -16.25 11.85 15.90
C GLY A 140 -16.55 11.24 14.53
N VAL A 141 -15.88 10.13 14.20
CA VAL A 141 -16.03 9.44 12.90
C VAL A 141 -16.59 8.04 13.10
N GLU A 142 -17.33 7.56 12.11
CA GLU A 142 -17.90 6.22 12.07
C GLU A 142 -17.38 5.46 10.85
N ILE A 143 -17.15 4.17 11.01
CA ILE A 143 -16.77 3.27 9.93
C ILE A 143 -18.05 2.61 9.41
N SER A 144 -18.44 2.95 8.19
CA SER A 144 -19.56 2.30 7.51
C SER A 144 -19.08 1.09 6.69
N PRO A 145 -19.90 0.03 6.53
CA PRO A 145 -19.62 -1.05 5.58
C PRO A 145 -19.38 -0.50 4.17
N GLY A 146 -18.41 -1.08 3.45
CA GLY A 146 -17.99 -0.60 2.14
C GLY A 146 -16.93 0.51 2.16
N SER A 147 -16.53 0.99 3.34
CA SER A 147 -15.49 2.01 3.48
C SER A 147 -14.06 1.45 3.41
N VAL A 148 -13.10 2.33 3.17
CA VAL A 148 -11.67 2.07 3.35
C VAL A 148 -11.24 2.67 4.68
N ALA A 149 -10.70 1.87 5.58
CA ALA A 149 -10.03 2.39 6.76
C ALA A 149 -8.59 2.79 6.38
N LEU A 150 -8.06 3.85 6.97
CA LEU A 150 -6.64 4.21 6.86
C LEU A 150 -6.11 4.38 8.28
N VAL A 151 -5.10 3.62 8.69
CA VAL A 151 -4.55 3.69 10.05
C VAL A 151 -3.27 4.51 10.06
N ARG A 152 -3.34 5.73 10.59
CA ARG A 152 -2.16 6.61 10.68
C ARG A 152 -1.37 6.35 11.96
N THR A 153 -0.19 5.77 11.78
CA THR A 153 0.80 5.53 12.83
C THR A 153 1.91 6.58 12.89
N GLY A 154 1.97 7.46 11.87
CA GLY A 154 3.05 8.43 11.68
C GLY A 154 4.34 7.85 11.09
N ASN A 155 4.42 6.54 10.82
CA ASN A 155 5.65 5.88 10.36
C ASN A 155 6.16 6.38 9.00
N GLY A 156 5.27 6.91 8.15
CA GLY A 156 5.60 7.43 6.82
C GLY A 156 6.65 8.54 6.79
N GLN A 157 6.85 9.27 7.90
CA GLN A 157 7.89 10.31 7.98
C GLN A 157 9.32 9.76 8.00
N PHE A 158 9.49 8.46 8.26
CA PHE A 158 10.78 7.78 8.30
C PHE A 158 11.11 7.06 6.98
N TRP A 159 10.43 7.38 5.87
CA TRP A 159 10.66 6.72 4.57
C TRP A 159 12.13 6.75 4.10
N GLY A 160 12.90 7.78 4.48
CA GLY A 160 14.34 7.87 4.19
C GLY A 160 15.27 7.17 5.19
N ASP A 161 14.73 6.53 6.22
CA ASP A 161 15.46 5.78 7.25
C ASP A 161 14.95 4.33 7.25
N GLU A 162 15.63 3.46 6.48
CA GLU A 162 15.16 2.10 6.21
C GLU A 162 15.00 1.26 7.48
N GLU A 163 15.99 1.29 8.37
CA GLU A 163 15.95 0.51 9.62
C GLU A 163 14.76 0.95 10.49
N ARG A 164 14.58 2.26 10.67
CA ARG A 164 13.48 2.81 11.46
C ARG A 164 12.12 2.55 10.81
N TYR A 165 12.02 2.66 9.49
CA TYR A 165 10.77 2.46 8.77
C TYR A 165 10.30 1.00 8.84
N LEU A 166 11.21 0.06 8.59
CA LEU A 166 10.91 -1.38 8.55
C LEU A 166 10.63 -1.96 9.94
N ALA A 167 11.21 -1.40 11.01
CA ALA A 167 10.87 -1.76 12.38
C ALA A 167 9.54 -1.16 12.86
N GLY A 168 8.81 -0.47 11.99
CA GLY A 168 7.65 0.36 12.29
C GLY A 168 6.52 -0.35 13.06
N PRO A 169 5.56 0.43 13.57
CA PRO A 169 4.39 -0.06 14.27
C PRO A 169 3.48 -0.90 13.36
N GLY A 170 2.71 -1.81 13.94
CA GLY A 170 1.77 -2.68 13.24
C GLY A 170 0.47 -2.88 14.00
N MET A 171 -0.52 -3.50 13.37
CA MET A 171 -1.78 -3.88 14.01
C MET A 171 -1.69 -5.31 14.54
N ASP A 172 -2.40 -5.59 15.64
CA ASP A 172 -2.66 -6.97 16.04
C ASP A 172 -3.88 -7.58 15.32
N ALA A 173 -4.09 -8.87 15.54
CA ALA A 173 -5.22 -9.59 14.98
C ALA A 173 -6.58 -9.15 15.55
N GLY A 174 -6.63 -8.46 16.69
CA GLY A 174 -7.85 -7.89 17.26
C GLY A 174 -8.31 -6.69 16.44
N ALA A 175 -7.39 -5.76 16.17
CA ALA A 175 -7.62 -4.60 15.31
C ALA A 175 -8.08 -5.02 13.90
N SER A 176 -7.39 -5.98 13.27
CA SER A 176 -7.77 -6.48 11.94
C SER A 176 -9.17 -7.10 11.92
N ARG A 177 -9.51 -7.92 12.92
CA ARG A 177 -10.86 -8.52 13.02
C ARG A 177 -11.93 -7.46 13.24
N TRP A 178 -11.68 -6.50 14.11
CA TRP A 178 -12.63 -5.43 14.42
C TRP A 178 -12.97 -4.56 13.21
N LEU A 179 -12.00 -4.31 12.33
CA LEU A 179 -12.21 -3.63 11.04
C LEU A 179 -12.96 -4.53 10.05
N ALA A 180 -12.58 -5.81 9.94
CA ALA A 180 -13.26 -6.77 9.07
C ALA A 180 -14.75 -6.94 9.44
N ASP A 181 -15.08 -7.03 10.73
CA ASP A 181 -16.45 -7.12 11.24
C ASP A 181 -17.31 -5.90 10.90
N ARG A 182 -16.69 -4.75 10.60
CA ARG A 182 -17.36 -3.54 10.12
C ARG A 182 -17.60 -3.52 8.61
N GLY A 183 -17.11 -4.54 7.90
CA GLY A 183 -17.27 -4.66 6.46
C GLY A 183 -16.48 -3.61 5.68
N VAL A 184 -15.31 -3.19 6.19
CA VAL A 184 -14.38 -2.40 5.36
C VAL A 184 -13.91 -3.25 4.18
N ILE A 185 -13.66 -2.60 3.04
CA ILE A 185 -13.19 -3.29 1.83
C ILE A 185 -11.66 -3.29 1.71
N ALA A 186 -10.98 -2.41 2.44
CA ALA A 186 -9.53 -2.33 2.57
C ALA A 186 -9.15 -1.57 3.86
N VAL A 187 -7.90 -1.76 4.31
CA VAL A 187 -7.27 -1.10 5.46
C VAL A 187 -5.90 -0.57 5.06
#